data_AF-A0A151BEM3-F1
#
_entry.id   AF-A0A151BEM3-F1
#
_cell.length_a   1.000
_cell.length_b   1.000
_cell.length_c   1.000
_cell.angle_alpha   90.00
_cell.angle_beta   90.00
_cell.angle_gamma   90.00
#
_symmetry.space_group_name_H-M   'P 1'
#
loop_
_entity.id
_entity.type
_entity.pdbx_description
1 polymer ?
#
loop_
_entity_poly.entity_id
_entity_poly.type
_entity_poly.pdbx_seq_one_letter_code
_entity_poly.pdbx_strand_id
1 'polypeptide(L)'
;MKVDERRLLRDRRIQLLMGLLLGGSLDKITPILDPERGYRYPEAERLLEGEAEETLERLEDAGLLEREFCGYLALCPRCGSPRVEREEGGWRCGRCEALERELELRPLYCYRPNLDRVRSLSDQLIIPRILEFLHERGYRAESPGEIRGESGVRHSFDVVARGRGEEPPTIVIDIALEEGPAGEEEVKEIFAKVYDVNPYKAVLIAVPVREEAKRLAERYDIEAVEAGDQRALFKGLMKAIPSVEKVEYKTLDVMSLLSLPDHLRKTATVLCDLGEATAEEVAERTGRARAVESSYLNQLVRMGYLKKERRGRRVLFSVVI
;
A
#
# COMPACT_ATOMS: atom_id res chain seq x y z
N MET A 1 18.86 -22.85 1.04
CA MET A 1 18.55 -21.55 1.67
C MET A 1 18.62 -21.72 3.17
N LYS A 2 19.33 -20.83 3.85
CA LYS A 2 19.52 -20.85 5.31
C LYS A 2 18.22 -20.46 6.00
N VAL A 3 18.00 -20.93 7.23
CA VAL A 3 16.79 -20.62 8.03
C VAL A 3 16.63 -19.11 8.23
N ASP A 4 17.74 -18.40 8.33
CA ASP A 4 17.79 -16.95 8.50
C ASP A 4 17.29 -16.19 7.27
N GLU A 5 17.66 -16.62 6.06
CA GLU A 5 17.16 -16.05 4.79
C GLU A 5 15.63 -16.21 4.66
N ARG A 6 15.07 -17.35 5.07
CA ARG A 6 13.62 -17.56 5.07
C ARG A 6 12.89 -16.63 6.02
N ARG A 7 13.48 -16.39 7.19
CA ARG A 7 12.90 -15.52 8.21
C ARG A 7 12.94 -14.06 7.75
N LEU A 8 14.06 -13.65 7.17
CA LEU A 8 14.24 -12.32 6.58
C LEU A 8 13.20 -12.03 5.49
N LEU A 9 12.96 -13.00 4.58
CA LEU A 9 11.96 -12.86 3.53
C LEU A 9 10.52 -12.93 4.03
N ARG A 10 10.24 -13.41 5.24
CA ARG A 10 8.88 -13.36 5.81
C ARG A 10 8.59 -12.07 6.57
N ASP A 11 9.61 -11.25 6.84
CA ASP A 11 9.41 -9.95 7.46
C ASP A 11 8.60 -9.05 6.51
N ARG A 12 7.46 -8.56 6.99
CA ARG A 12 6.55 -7.68 6.24
C ARG A 12 7.27 -6.43 5.72
N ARG A 13 8.20 -5.86 6.49
CA ARG A 13 8.94 -4.64 6.11
C ARG A 13 9.90 -4.92 4.96
N ILE A 14 10.54 -6.09 4.96
CA ILE A 14 11.40 -6.53 3.86
C ILE A 14 10.56 -6.78 2.61
N GLN A 15 9.39 -7.39 2.74
CA GLN A 15 8.44 -7.57 1.63
C GLN A 15 8.02 -6.23 1.02
N LEU A 16 7.72 -5.23 1.86
CA LEU A 16 7.36 -3.88 1.39
C LEU A 16 8.53 -3.19 0.68
N LEU A 17 9.75 -3.32 1.21
CA LEU A 17 10.95 -2.78 0.55
C LEU A 17 11.19 -3.44 -0.82
N MET A 18 11.06 -4.76 -0.91
CA MET A 18 11.17 -5.48 -2.18
C MET A 18 10.03 -5.11 -3.14
N GLY A 19 8.81 -4.91 -2.63
CA GLY A 19 7.68 -4.39 -3.41
C GLY A 19 7.97 -3.02 -4.01
N LEU A 20 8.56 -2.12 -3.24
CA LEU A 20 8.94 -0.78 -3.68
C LEU A 20 10.01 -0.81 -4.79
N LEU A 21 11.05 -1.65 -4.62
CA LEU A 21 12.16 -1.78 -5.57
C LEU A 21 11.79 -2.52 -6.86
N LEU A 22 10.99 -3.58 -6.74
CA LEU A 22 10.66 -4.45 -7.87
C LEU A 22 9.38 -4.01 -8.60
N GLY A 23 8.52 -3.24 -7.92
CA GLY A 23 7.32 -2.65 -8.51
C GLY A 23 7.58 -1.47 -9.46
N GLY A 24 8.84 -1.04 -9.61
CA GLY A 24 9.24 0.08 -10.47
C GLY A 24 9.02 1.46 -9.86
N SER A 25 8.63 1.54 -8.59
CA SER A 25 8.45 2.81 -7.87
C SER A 25 9.78 3.43 -7.44
N LEU A 26 10.81 2.61 -7.20
CA LEU A 26 12.14 3.04 -6.79
C LEU A 26 13.23 2.18 -7.45
N ASP A 27 14.06 2.79 -8.29
CA ASP A 27 15.13 2.06 -9.00
C ASP A 27 16.32 1.67 -8.09
N LYS A 28 16.59 2.51 -7.09
CA LYS A 28 17.67 2.33 -6.12
C LYS A 28 17.41 3.10 -4.83
N ILE A 29 17.92 2.58 -3.72
CA ILE A 29 17.92 3.28 -2.44
C ILE A 29 19.17 4.16 -2.40
N THR A 30 18.98 5.46 -2.21
CA THR A 30 20.07 6.45 -2.21
C THR A 30 20.17 7.16 -0.87
N PRO A 31 21.39 7.40 -0.36
CA PRO A 31 21.54 8.17 0.85
C PRO A 31 21.30 9.66 0.58
N ILE A 32 20.70 10.36 1.54
CA ILE A 32 20.61 11.83 1.56
C ILE A 32 21.41 12.38 2.75
N LEU A 33 21.88 13.62 2.63
CA LEU A 33 22.53 14.31 3.74
C LEU A 33 21.53 15.08 4.59
N ASP A 34 21.46 14.72 5.88
CA ASP A 34 20.75 15.43 6.94
C ASP A 34 21.79 16.22 7.78
N PRO A 35 21.70 17.56 7.84
CA PRO A 35 22.67 18.37 8.56
C PRO A 35 22.79 18.07 10.06
N GLU A 36 21.78 17.48 10.69
CA GLU A 36 21.76 17.15 12.12
C GLU A 36 22.16 15.71 12.38
N ARG A 37 21.59 14.80 11.58
CA ARG A 37 21.65 13.35 11.80
C ARG A 37 22.72 12.63 10.98
N GLY A 38 23.42 13.32 10.09
CA GLY A 38 24.39 12.70 9.18
C GLY A 38 23.74 12.27 7.88
N TYR A 39 24.16 11.18 7.26
CA TYR A 39 23.46 10.66 6.09
C TYR A 39 22.36 9.68 6.50
N ARG A 40 21.35 9.56 5.65
CA ARG A 40 20.12 8.81 5.92
C ARG A 40 19.64 8.11 4.67
N TYR A 41 18.83 7.07 4.83
CA TYR A 41 18.16 6.38 3.72
C TYR A 41 16.64 6.51 3.87
N PRO A 42 16.04 7.66 3.51
CA PRO A 42 14.66 7.98 3.88
C PRO A 42 13.63 6.95 3.41
N GLU A 43 13.82 6.39 2.21
CA GLU A 43 12.94 5.38 1.63
C GLU A 43 13.00 4.07 2.42
N ALA A 44 14.18 3.66 2.86
CA ALA A 44 14.37 2.47 3.68
C ALA A 44 13.92 2.70 5.13
N GLU A 45 14.27 3.84 5.71
CA GLU A 45 13.90 4.24 7.08
C GLU A 45 12.37 4.31 7.27
N ARG A 46 11.62 4.69 6.23
CA ARG A 46 10.15 4.71 6.27
C ARG A 46 9.54 3.33 6.50
N LEU A 47 10.21 2.27 6.02
CA LEU A 47 9.66 0.91 6.03
C LEU A 47 10.27 0.02 7.10
N LEU A 48 11.57 0.15 7.35
CA LEU A 48 12.33 -0.82 8.13
C LEU A 48 12.29 -0.57 9.64
N GLU A 49 11.84 0.60 10.10
CA GLU A 49 11.80 0.98 11.52
C GLU A 49 13.13 0.69 12.28
N GLY A 50 14.05 1.65 12.36
CA GLY A 50 15.35 1.49 13.06
C GLY A 50 16.57 1.83 12.20
N GLU A 51 17.69 1.13 12.42
CA GLU A 51 18.96 1.27 11.67
C GLU A 51 18.82 0.71 10.25
N ALA A 52 18.22 1.50 9.36
CA ALA A 52 17.98 1.13 7.96
C ALA A 52 19.27 0.67 7.26
N GLU A 53 20.40 1.30 7.54
CA GLU A 53 21.71 0.93 6.97
C GLU A 53 22.11 -0.51 7.30
N GLU A 54 22.05 -0.93 8.58
CA GLU A 54 22.39 -2.29 9.00
C GLU A 54 21.50 -3.33 8.29
N THR A 55 20.22 -3.01 8.10
CA THR A 55 19.30 -3.92 7.40
C THR A 55 19.62 -3.99 5.89
N LEU A 56 20.01 -2.89 5.27
CA LEU A 56 20.45 -2.88 3.87
C LEU A 56 21.74 -3.69 3.67
N GLU A 57 22.69 -3.57 4.60
CA GLU A 57 23.92 -4.39 4.61
C GLU A 57 23.59 -5.88 4.77
N ARG A 58 22.68 -6.23 5.67
CA ARG A 58 22.21 -7.63 5.82
C ARG A 58 21.53 -8.17 4.56
N LEU A 59 20.80 -7.32 3.82
CA LEU A 59 20.19 -7.69 2.54
C LEU A 59 21.23 -7.83 1.42
N GLU A 60 22.29 -7.01 1.43
CA GLU A 60 23.47 -7.19 0.56
C GLU A 60 24.16 -8.52 0.85
N ASP A 61 24.42 -8.83 2.13
CA ASP A 61 25.06 -10.09 2.56
C ASP A 61 24.22 -11.32 2.18
N ALA A 62 22.89 -11.20 2.20
CA ALA A 62 21.97 -12.22 1.72
C ALA A 62 21.90 -12.31 0.17
N GLY A 63 22.57 -11.40 -0.53
CA GLY A 63 22.60 -11.27 -1.98
C GLY A 63 21.32 -10.71 -2.60
N LEU A 64 20.38 -10.20 -1.80
CA LEU A 64 19.13 -9.62 -2.28
C LEU A 64 19.34 -8.22 -2.85
N LEU A 65 20.33 -7.50 -2.34
CA LEU A 65 20.75 -6.20 -2.84
C LEU A 65 22.18 -6.26 -3.40
N GLU A 66 22.42 -5.46 -4.41
CA GLU A 66 23.74 -5.08 -4.88
C GLU A 66 24.05 -3.69 -4.37
N ARG A 67 25.28 -3.49 -3.88
CA ARG A 67 25.77 -2.22 -3.38
C ARG A 67 26.63 -1.52 -4.43
N GLU A 68 26.36 -0.25 -4.65
CA GLU A 68 27.06 0.62 -5.60
C GLU A 68 27.65 1.82 -4.85
N PHE A 69 28.92 2.16 -5.10
CA PHE A 69 29.51 3.36 -4.52
C PHE A 69 28.82 4.63 -5.10
N CYS A 70 28.36 5.51 -4.21
CA CYS A 70 27.58 6.70 -4.60
C CYS A 70 28.24 8.04 -4.26
N GLY A 71 29.30 8.03 -3.44
CA GLY A 71 30.05 9.23 -3.14
C GLY A 71 30.77 9.15 -1.80
N TYR A 72 31.31 10.28 -1.37
CA TYR A 72 31.91 10.42 -0.05
C TYR A 72 31.12 11.42 0.78
N LEU A 73 30.92 11.08 2.05
CA LEU A 73 30.53 12.03 3.07
C LEU A 73 31.79 12.63 3.70
N ALA A 74 31.93 13.93 3.53
CA ALA A 74 32.98 14.72 4.16
C ALA A 74 32.61 15.03 5.61
N LEU A 75 33.47 14.65 6.55
CA LEU A 75 33.25 14.78 7.98
C LEU A 75 34.40 15.56 8.62
N CYS A 76 34.07 16.35 9.63
CA CYS A 76 35.06 16.99 10.50
C CYS A 76 35.81 15.91 11.31
N PRO A 77 37.15 15.80 11.20
CA PRO A 77 37.94 14.82 11.95
C PRO A 77 37.84 14.95 13.48
N ARG A 78 37.43 16.13 13.99
CA ARG A 78 37.33 16.38 15.44
C ARG A 78 36.05 15.89 16.06
N CYS A 79 34.92 16.07 15.36
CA CYS A 79 33.60 15.87 15.95
C CYS A 79 32.64 15.07 15.07
N GLY A 80 33.09 14.59 13.91
CA GLY A 80 32.28 13.80 12.96
C GLY A 80 31.13 14.57 12.33
N SER A 81 31.08 15.91 12.45
CA SER A 81 30.01 16.72 11.85
C SER A 81 30.18 16.80 10.33
N PRO A 82 29.10 16.61 9.54
CA PRO A 82 29.14 16.84 8.10
C PRO A 82 29.03 18.33 7.72
N ARG A 83 28.79 19.22 8.69
CA ARG A 83 28.72 20.67 8.45
C ARG A 83 30.12 21.24 8.34
N VAL A 84 30.71 21.12 7.16
CA VAL A 84 32.04 21.64 6.85
C VAL A 84 31.98 22.56 5.63
N GLU A 85 32.56 23.74 5.77
CA GLU A 85 32.59 24.77 4.73
C GLU A 85 34.03 25.14 4.41
N ARG A 86 34.30 25.50 3.15
CA ARG A 86 35.65 25.83 2.71
C ARG A 86 36.01 27.26 3.11
N GLU A 87 37.17 27.43 3.72
CA GLU A 87 37.72 28.71 4.15
C GLU A 87 39.21 28.83 3.79
N GLU A 88 39.76 30.03 3.85
CA GLU A 88 41.20 30.25 3.68
C GLU A 88 42.00 29.43 4.69
N GLY A 89 42.87 28.55 4.20
CA GLY A 89 43.70 27.67 5.03
C GLY A 89 43.10 26.32 5.41
N GLY A 90 41.84 26.00 5.04
CA GLY A 90 41.26 24.68 5.27
C GLY A 90 39.73 24.60 5.19
N TRP A 91 39.15 23.78 6.04
CA TRP A 91 37.70 23.55 6.16
C TRP A 91 37.25 23.87 7.58
N ARG A 92 36.31 24.80 7.72
CA ARG A 92 35.73 25.17 9.02
C ARG A 92 34.54 24.28 9.32
N CYS A 93 34.53 23.69 10.51
CA CYS A 93 33.39 22.93 11.01
C CYS A 93 32.34 23.86 11.62
N GLY A 94 31.11 23.85 11.09
CA GLY A 94 29.96 24.59 11.65
C GLY A 94 29.38 24.01 12.94
N ARG A 95 29.96 22.95 13.52
CA ARG A 95 29.54 22.37 14.82
C ARG A 95 30.54 22.65 15.93
N CYS A 96 31.83 22.39 15.71
CA CYS A 96 32.87 22.54 16.72
C CYS A 96 33.86 23.69 16.44
N GLU A 97 33.63 24.44 15.36
CA GLU A 97 34.42 25.60 14.92
C GLU A 97 35.89 25.31 14.56
N ALA A 98 36.32 24.05 14.63
CA ALA A 98 37.66 23.63 14.23
C ALA A 98 37.93 23.94 12.75
N LEU A 99 39.13 24.45 12.48
CA LEU A 99 39.67 24.63 11.14
C LEU A 99 40.63 23.48 10.84
N GLU A 100 40.22 22.57 9.96
CA GLU A 100 40.97 21.36 9.62
C GLU A 100 41.47 21.43 8.17
N ARG A 101 42.71 21.01 7.92
CA ARG A 101 43.31 21.04 6.57
C ARG A 101 42.74 19.95 5.66
N GLU A 102 42.39 18.84 6.27
CA GLU A 102 41.84 17.66 5.61
C GLU A 102 40.55 17.24 6.30
N LEU A 103 39.69 16.55 5.56
CA LEU A 103 38.41 16.04 6.04
C LEU A 103 38.46 14.53 6.04
N GLU A 104 37.75 13.92 6.99
CA GLU A 104 37.53 12.49 6.98
C GLU A 104 36.49 12.17 5.90
N LEU A 105 36.81 11.24 4.99
CA LEU A 105 35.94 10.84 3.89
C LEU A 105 35.35 9.46 4.19
N ARG A 106 34.06 9.42 4.52
CA ARG A 106 33.32 8.16 4.67
C ARG A 106 32.63 7.79 3.36
N PRO A 107 32.84 6.59 2.80
CA PRO A 107 32.14 6.17 1.59
C PRO A 107 30.64 6.03 1.84
N LEU A 108 29.84 6.47 0.89
CA LEU A 108 28.40 6.32 0.84
C LEU A 108 28.02 5.36 -0.28
N TYR A 109 27.00 4.55 -0.03
CA TYR A 109 26.57 3.52 -0.95
C TYR A 109 25.10 3.66 -1.30
N CYS A 110 24.76 3.29 -2.53
CA CYS A 110 23.39 3.04 -2.93
C CYS A 110 23.15 1.54 -3.03
N TYR A 111 21.89 1.14 -2.90
CA TYR A 111 21.49 -0.26 -2.98
C TYR A 111 20.48 -0.48 -4.10
N ARG A 112 20.67 -1.54 -4.87
CA ARG A 112 19.80 -1.96 -5.97
C ARG A 112 19.34 -3.40 -5.77
N PRO A 113 18.14 -3.79 -6.24
CA PRO A 113 17.75 -5.19 -6.19
C PRO A 113 18.68 -6.03 -7.08
N ASN A 114 19.22 -7.11 -6.52
CA ASN A 114 19.91 -8.13 -7.31
C ASN A 114 18.87 -8.97 -8.05
N LEU A 115 18.57 -8.62 -9.31
CA LEU A 115 17.47 -9.23 -10.06
C LEU A 115 17.65 -10.73 -10.28
N ASP A 116 18.89 -11.20 -10.46
CA ASP A 116 19.17 -12.63 -10.67
C ASP A 116 18.88 -13.44 -9.40
N ARG A 117 19.33 -12.94 -8.24
CA ARG A 117 19.04 -13.57 -6.95
C ARG A 117 17.55 -13.48 -6.61
N VAL A 118 16.93 -12.32 -6.79
CA VAL A 118 15.51 -12.09 -6.53
C VAL A 118 14.64 -13.04 -7.37
N ARG A 119 14.93 -13.22 -8.66
CA ARG A 119 14.21 -14.18 -9.53
C ARG A 119 14.28 -15.60 -8.98
N SER A 120 15.45 -16.01 -8.49
CA SER A 120 15.63 -17.34 -7.87
C SER A 120 14.87 -17.51 -6.55
N LEU A 121 14.48 -16.41 -5.90
CA LEU A 121 13.75 -16.38 -4.64
C LEU A 121 12.31 -15.87 -4.80
N SER A 122 11.84 -15.70 -6.05
CA SER A 122 10.52 -15.18 -6.38
C SER A 122 9.43 -15.91 -5.59
N ASP A 123 9.65 -17.20 -5.33
CA ASP A 123 8.73 -18.06 -4.62
C ASP A 123 8.37 -17.62 -3.19
N GLN A 124 9.20 -16.79 -2.57
CA GLN A 124 9.03 -16.30 -1.20
C GLN A 124 8.66 -14.83 -1.13
N LEU A 125 8.76 -14.10 -2.24
CA LEU A 125 8.40 -12.69 -2.33
C LEU A 125 6.91 -12.59 -2.67
N ILE A 126 6.10 -12.35 -1.66
CA ILE A 126 4.64 -12.32 -1.75
C ILE A 126 4.19 -11.01 -2.40
N ILE A 127 4.71 -9.86 -1.94
CA ILE A 127 4.29 -8.55 -2.45
C ILE A 127 4.63 -8.35 -3.93
N PRO A 128 5.89 -8.56 -4.39
CA PRO A 128 6.22 -8.46 -5.81
C PRO A 128 5.34 -9.34 -6.70
N ARG A 129 5.00 -10.55 -6.26
CA ARG A 129 4.09 -11.45 -6.99
C ARG A 129 2.66 -10.95 -7.07
N ILE A 130 2.16 -10.34 -6.00
CA ILE A 130 0.83 -9.72 -6.00
C ILE A 130 0.81 -8.55 -6.98
N LEU A 131 1.87 -7.74 -7.04
CA LEU A 131 1.99 -6.65 -8.01
C LEU A 131 1.95 -7.18 -9.44
N GLU A 132 2.76 -8.19 -9.77
CA GLU A 132 2.76 -8.86 -11.08
C GLU A 132 1.36 -9.39 -11.43
N PHE A 133 0.73 -10.13 -10.51
CA PHE A 133 -0.63 -10.67 -10.67
C PHE A 133 -1.69 -9.61 -10.97
N LEU A 134 -1.60 -8.46 -10.31
CA LEU A 134 -2.52 -7.33 -10.50
C LEU A 134 -2.27 -6.63 -11.84
N HIS A 135 -1.00 -6.46 -12.22
CA HIS A 135 -0.61 -5.89 -13.52
C HIS A 135 -1.09 -6.75 -14.69
N GLU A 136 -0.92 -8.08 -14.59
CA GLU A 136 -1.45 -9.05 -15.58
C GLU A 136 -2.97 -8.96 -15.75
N ARG A 137 -3.69 -8.49 -14.72
CA ARG A 137 -5.14 -8.25 -14.72
C ARG A 137 -5.56 -6.86 -15.19
N GLY A 138 -4.59 -6.02 -15.56
CA GLY A 138 -4.82 -4.67 -16.07
C GLY A 138 -4.93 -3.59 -15.00
N TYR A 139 -4.69 -3.91 -13.72
CA TYR A 139 -4.63 -2.91 -12.65
C TYR A 139 -3.27 -2.22 -12.65
N ARG A 140 -3.25 -0.94 -12.30
CA ARG A 140 -2.04 -0.25 -11.86
C ARG A 140 -1.89 -0.47 -10.37
N ALA A 141 -0.91 -1.27 -9.98
CA ALA A 141 -0.65 -1.62 -8.59
C ALA A 141 0.65 -1.01 -8.08
N GLU A 142 0.65 -0.56 -6.83
CA GLU A 142 1.79 0.03 -6.12
C GLU A 142 1.92 -0.57 -4.70
N SER A 143 3.14 -0.64 -4.19
CA SER A 143 3.46 -1.10 -2.83
C SER A 143 4.63 -0.32 -2.23
N PRO A 144 4.53 0.14 -0.97
CA PRO A 144 3.27 0.37 -0.26
C PRO A 144 2.39 1.37 -1.03
N GLY A 145 1.07 1.30 -0.84
CA GLY A 145 0.13 2.21 -1.50
C GLY A 145 -0.60 3.11 -0.50
N GLU A 146 -0.68 4.41 -0.83
CA GLU A 146 -1.41 5.38 -0.02
C GLU A 146 -2.75 5.76 -0.67
N ILE A 147 -3.77 5.91 0.15
CA ILE A 147 -5.08 6.38 -0.28
C ILE A 147 -5.68 7.31 0.76
N ARG A 148 -6.32 8.38 0.27
CA ARG A 148 -7.00 9.33 1.13
C ARG A 148 -8.43 8.87 1.37
N GLY A 149 -8.80 8.68 2.64
CA GLY A 149 -10.15 8.35 3.05
C GLY A 149 -11.11 9.54 2.95
N GLU A 150 -12.40 9.28 3.14
CA GLU A 150 -13.47 10.28 3.12
C GLU A 150 -13.30 11.32 4.24
N SER A 151 -12.75 10.90 5.39
CA SER A 151 -12.36 11.79 6.49
C SER A 151 -11.25 12.78 6.13
N GLY A 152 -10.57 12.56 5.00
CA GLY A 152 -9.38 13.30 4.59
C GLY A 152 -8.07 12.76 5.15
N VAL A 153 -8.11 11.77 6.05
CA VAL A 153 -6.95 11.04 6.57
C VAL A 153 -6.31 10.22 5.45
N ARG A 154 -4.97 10.15 5.44
CA ARG A 154 -4.23 9.25 4.54
C ARG A 154 -4.02 7.92 5.22
N HIS A 155 -4.45 6.85 4.56
CA HIS A 155 -4.26 5.48 4.98
C HIS A 155 -3.22 4.81 4.09
N SER A 156 -2.36 4.00 4.70
CA SER A 156 -1.38 3.18 4.02
C SER A 156 -1.83 1.72 4.01
N PHE A 157 -1.74 1.08 2.85
CA PHE A 157 -1.95 -0.35 2.65
C PHE A 157 -0.69 -0.97 2.07
N ASP A 158 -0.50 -2.27 2.29
CA ASP A 158 0.66 -2.97 1.74
C ASP A 158 0.64 -2.97 0.20
N VAL A 159 -0.54 -3.09 -0.41
CA VAL A 159 -0.73 -2.91 -1.86
C VAL A 159 -2.02 -2.13 -2.14
N VAL A 160 -1.94 -1.18 -3.07
CA VAL A 160 -3.12 -0.52 -3.66
C VAL A 160 -3.12 -0.78 -5.16
N ALA A 161 -4.25 -1.27 -5.69
CA ALA A 161 -4.44 -1.53 -7.11
C ALA A 161 -5.60 -0.71 -7.66
N ARG A 162 -5.36 0.07 -8.72
CA ARG A 162 -6.39 0.92 -9.35
C ARG A 162 -6.66 0.43 -10.77
N GLY A 163 -7.94 0.22 -11.09
CA GLY A 163 -8.40 -0.07 -12.45
C GLY A 163 -8.29 1.14 -13.38
N ARG A 164 -9.06 1.12 -14.48
CA ARG A 164 -9.14 2.23 -15.44
C ARG A 164 -10.45 3.01 -15.24
N GLY A 165 -10.45 4.29 -15.60
CA GLY A 165 -11.63 5.17 -15.53
C GLY A 165 -11.42 6.39 -14.62
N GLU A 166 -12.42 7.28 -14.57
CA GLU A 166 -12.41 8.49 -13.72
C GLU A 166 -12.57 8.16 -12.23
N GLU A 167 -13.41 7.17 -11.91
CA GLU A 167 -13.51 6.57 -10.58
C GLU A 167 -13.12 5.08 -10.69
N PRO A 168 -11.81 4.78 -10.78
CA PRO A 168 -11.35 3.43 -11.07
C PRO A 168 -11.65 2.51 -9.88
N PRO A 169 -12.08 1.26 -10.14
CA PRO A 169 -12.25 0.28 -9.07
C PRO A 169 -10.91 0.11 -8.36
N THR A 170 -10.93 0.36 -7.06
CA THR A 170 -9.72 0.37 -6.24
C THR A 170 -9.75 -0.82 -5.30
N ILE A 171 -8.69 -1.62 -5.35
CA ILE A 171 -8.47 -2.77 -4.48
C ILE A 171 -7.39 -2.40 -3.48
N VAL A 172 -7.62 -2.72 -2.22
CA VAL A 172 -6.62 -2.56 -1.16
C VAL A 172 -6.30 -3.91 -0.55
N ILE A 173 -5.02 -4.12 -0.25
CA ILE A 173 -4.53 -5.39 0.28
C ILE A 173 -3.58 -5.10 1.44
N ASP A 174 -3.82 -5.74 2.57
CA ASP A 174 -2.84 -5.85 3.66
C ASP A 174 -2.40 -7.30 3.84
N ILE A 175 -1.19 -7.48 4.35
CA ILE A 175 -0.57 -8.79 4.53
C ILE A 175 -0.10 -8.97 5.97
N ALA A 176 -0.60 -10.00 6.63
CA ALA A 176 -0.15 -10.45 7.94
C ALA A 176 0.78 -11.66 7.79
N LEU A 177 2.11 -11.40 7.76
CA LEU A 177 3.15 -12.41 7.60
C LEU A 177 3.87 -12.78 8.91
N GLU A 178 3.42 -12.24 10.03
CA GLU A 178 4.05 -12.40 11.34
C GLU A 178 4.00 -13.86 11.85
N GLU A 179 4.83 -14.18 12.86
CA GLU A 179 4.90 -15.52 13.44
C GLU A 179 3.60 -15.86 14.20
N GLY A 180 2.61 -16.40 13.49
CA GLY A 180 1.37 -16.88 14.07
C GLY A 180 0.18 -16.74 13.11
N PRO A 181 -0.94 -17.43 13.37
CA PRO A 181 -2.13 -17.22 12.58
C PRO A 181 -2.70 -15.83 12.84
N ALA A 182 -3.17 -15.14 11.80
CA ALA A 182 -3.82 -13.84 11.92
C ALA A 182 -5.11 -13.97 12.76
N GLY A 183 -5.25 -13.10 13.76
CA GLY A 183 -6.40 -12.99 14.64
C GLY A 183 -7.38 -11.88 14.23
N GLU A 184 -8.22 -11.49 15.17
CA GLU A 184 -9.18 -10.41 14.95
C GLU A 184 -8.53 -9.02 14.90
N GLU A 185 -7.35 -8.86 15.47
CA GLU A 185 -6.65 -7.56 15.53
C GLU A 185 -6.27 -7.10 14.13
N GLU A 186 -5.68 -7.99 13.33
CA GLU A 186 -5.29 -7.73 11.95
C GLU A 186 -6.52 -7.40 11.08
N VAL A 187 -7.66 -8.06 11.33
CA VAL A 187 -8.93 -7.75 10.64
C VAL A 187 -9.48 -6.39 11.06
N LYS A 188 -9.39 -6.03 12.35
CA LYS A 188 -9.83 -4.73 12.86
C LYS A 188 -8.98 -3.58 12.32
N GLU A 189 -7.67 -3.79 12.18
CA GLU A 189 -6.75 -2.80 11.60
C GLU A 189 -7.08 -2.48 10.15
N ILE A 190 -7.19 -3.49 9.29
CA ILE A 190 -7.59 -3.27 7.89
C ILE A 190 -9.02 -2.70 7.82
N PHE A 191 -9.95 -3.15 8.66
CA PHE A 191 -11.31 -2.62 8.69
C PHE A 191 -11.36 -1.12 9.00
N ALA A 192 -10.57 -0.63 9.96
CA ALA A 192 -10.53 0.80 10.28
C ALA A 192 -10.13 1.66 9.08
N LYS A 193 -9.19 1.18 8.25
CA LYS A 193 -8.76 1.85 7.01
C LYS A 193 -9.81 1.71 5.91
N VAL A 194 -10.33 0.50 5.71
CA VAL A 194 -11.35 0.17 4.70
C VAL A 194 -12.65 0.93 4.93
N TYR A 195 -13.05 1.15 6.18
CA TYR A 195 -14.27 1.89 6.50
C TYR A 195 -14.19 3.35 6.01
N ASP A 196 -13.03 3.99 6.13
CA ASP A 196 -12.84 5.38 5.69
C ASP A 196 -12.53 5.49 4.19
N VAL A 197 -11.84 4.51 3.63
CA VAL A 197 -11.42 4.50 2.20
C VAL A 197 -12.50 3.94 1.29
N ASN A 198 -13.28 3.00 1.82
CA ASN A 198 -14.40 2.31 1.18
C ASN A 198 -14.08 1.85 -0.27
N PRO A 199 -13.09 0.94 -0.43
CA PRO A 199 -12.61 0.44 -1.72
C PRO A 199 -13.63 -0.46 -2.44
N TYR A 200 -13.38 -0.79 -3.71
CA TYR A 200 -14.16 -1.79 -4.45
C TYR A 200 -14.04 -3.19 -3.82
N LYS A 201 -12.84 -3.54 -3.37
CA LYS A 201 -12.54 -4.81 -2.70
C LYS A 201 -11.41 -4.60 -1.70
N ALA A 202 -11.56 -5.18 -0.51
CA ALA A 202 -10.51 -5.29 0.49
C ALA A 202 -10.09 -6.75 0.63
N VAL A 203 -8.78 -7.00 0.69
CA VAL A 203 -8.22 -8.35 0.85
C VAL A 203 -7.23 -8.35 2.00
N LEU A 204 -7.36 -9.31 2.91
CA LEU A 204 -6.36 -9.59 3.94
C LEU A 204 -5.65 -10.90 3.58
N ILE A 205 -4.35 -10.84 3.32
CA ILE A 205 -3.53 -12.01 3.02
C ILE A 205 -2.80 -12.43 4.28
N ALA A 206 -2.86 -13.70 4.67
CA ALA A 206 -2.25 -14.15 5.92
C ALA A 206 -1.82 -15.62 5.92
N VAL A 207 -0.95 -16.00 6.86
CA VAL A 207 -0.39 -17.36 6.97
C VAL A 207 -0.46 -17.90 8.39
N PRO A 208 -1.45 -18.76 8.74
CA PRO A 208 -2.83 -18.87 8.23
C PRO A 208 -3.78 -17.88 8.96
N VAL A 209 -5.10 -17.97 8.78
CA VAL A 209 -6.11 -17.11 9.46
C VAL A 209 -6.91 -17.91 10.48
N ARG A 210 -7.08 -17.40 11.70
CA ARG A 210 -7.96 -18.02 12.73
C ARG A 210 -9.42 -17.99 12.28
N GLU A 211 -10.22 -18.98 12.71
CA GLU A 211 -11.61 -19.10 12.26
C GLU A 211 -12.50 -17.93 12.73
N GLU A 212 -12.21 -17.39 13.91
CA GLU A 212 -12.85 -16.19 14.44
C GLU A 212 -12.57 -14.97 13.55
N ALA A 213 -11.32 -14.84 13.09
CA ALA A 213 -10.89 -13.77 12.20
C ALA A 213 -11.54 -13.89 10.82
N LYS A 214 -11.68 -15.11 10.27
CA LYS A 214 -12.42 -15.34 9.00
C LYS A 214 -13.87 -14.87 9.10
N ARG A 215 -14.57 -15.27 10.16
CA ARG A 215 -15.95 -14.86 10.41
C ARG A 215 -16.11 -13.35 10.57
N LEU A 216 -15.12 -12.70 11.20
CA LEU A 216 -15.11 -11.24 11.34
C LEU A 216 -14.84 -10.55 10.00
N ALA A 217 -13.88 -11.05 9.21
CA ALA A 217 -13.55 -10.52 7.90
C ALA A 217 -14.74 -10.59 6.94
N GLU A 218 -15.45 -11.73 6.92
CA GLU A 218 -16.71 -11.89 6.14
C GLU A 218 -17.77 -10.86 6.53
N ARG A 219 -17.95 -10.59 7.84
CA ARG A 219 -18.90 -9.56 8.31
C ARG A 219 -18.54 -8.16 7.83
N TYR A 220 -17.25 -7.90 7.67
CA TYR A 220 -16.71 -6.61 7.24
C TYR A 220 -16.46 -6.51 5.73
N ASP A 221 -16.91 -7.51 4.95
CA ASP A 221 -16.69 -7.59 3.50
C ASP A 221 -15.19 -7.52 3.11
N ILE A 222 -14.34 -8.07 3.96
CA ILE A 222 -12.90 -8.26 3.72
C ILE A 222 -12.68 -9.71 3.31
N GLU A 223 -12.12 -9.93 2.12
CA GLU A 223 -11.79 -11.30 1.69
C GLU A 223 -10.47 -11.74 2.34
N ALA A 224 -10.54 -12.74 3.20
CA ALA A 224 -9.36 -13.37 3.78
C ALA A 224 -8.77 -14.41 2.80
N VAL A 225 -7.50 -14.24 2.43
CA VAL A 225 -6.77 -15.14 1.53
C VAL A 225 -5.59 -15.77 2.27
N GLU A 226 -5.52 -17.10 2.27
CA GLU A 226 -4.42 -17.81 2.90
C GLU A 226 -3.20 -17.92 1.97
N ALA A 227 -2.03 -17.51 2.46
CA ALA A 227 -0.75 -17.58 1.75
C ALA A 227 0.15 -18.74 2.21
N GLY A 228 -0.45 -19.85 2.69
CA GLY A 228 0.29 -21.02 3.18
C GLY A 228 1.21 -21.66 2.13
N ASP A 229 0.81 -21.60 0.86
CA ASP A 229 1.66 -21.87 -0.29
C ASP A 229 1.23 -20.98 -1.48
N GLN A 230 2.01 -20.99 -2.55
CA GLN A 230 1.73 -20.18 -3.73
C GLN A 230 0.44 -20.55 -4.43
N ARG A 231 0.13 -21.84 -4.51
CA ARG A 231 -1.07 -22.30 -5.21
C ARG A 231 -2.31 -21.82 -4.46
N ALA A 232 -2.29 -21.91 -3.14
CA ALA A 232 -3.33 -21.40 -2.25
C ALA A 232 -3.48 -19.88 -2.40
N LEU A 233 -2.37 -19.13 -2.36
CA LEU A 233 -2.35 -17.69 -2.55
C LEU A 233 -3.00 -17.30 -3.89
N PHE A 234 -2.48 -17.81 -5.01
CA PHE A 234 -3.00 -17.46 -6.33
C PHE A 234 -4.44 -17.93 -6.52
N LYS A 235 -4.82 -19.11 -6.02
CA LYS A 235 -6.21 -19.56 -6.07
C LYS A 235 -7.14 -18.61 -5.31
N GLY A 236 -6.74 -18.15 -4.13
CA GLY A 236 -7.48 -17.17 -3.34
C GLY A 236 -7.59 -15.84 -4.07
N LEU A 237 -6.48 -15.31 -4.58
CA LEU A 237 -6.45 -14.05 -5.34
C LEU A 237 -7.29 -14.13 -6.62
N MET A 238 -7.24 -15.24 -7.37
CA MET A 238 -8.04 -15.46 -8.58
C MET A 238 -9.54 -15.44 -8.29
N LYS A 239 -9.96 -15.93 -7.11
CA LYS A 239 -11.35 -15.92 -6.65
C LYS A 239 -11.75 -14.53 -6.15
N ALA A 240 -10.87 -13.86 -5.42
CA ALA A 240 -11.12 -12.58 -4.76
C ALA A 240 -11.13 -11.39 -5.73
N ILE A 241 -10.23 -11.41 -6.72
CA ILE A 241 -9.89 -10.27 -7.56
C ILE A 241 -10.18 -10.59 -9.04
N PRO A 242 -11.25 -10.02 -9.62
CA PRO A 242 -11.53 -10.15 -11.06
C PRO A 242 -10.48 -9.39 -11.89
N SER A 243 -10.46 -9.60 -13.21
CA SER A 243 -9.69 -8.73 -14.11
C SER A 243 -10.40 -7.38 -14.29
N VAL A 244 -9.67 -6.31 -14.62
CA VAL A 244 -10.27 -4.97 -14.81
C VAL A 244 -11.40 -5.00 -15.85
N GLU A 245 -11.26 -5.80 -16.91
CA GLU A 245 -12.29 -5.97 -17.94
C GLU A 245 -13.59 -6.61 -17.42
N LYS A 246 -13.47 -7.47 -16.39
CA LYS A 246 -14.61 -8.12 -15.73
C LYS A 246 -15.13 -7.32 -14.53
N VAL A 247 -14.51 -6.19 -14.21
CA VAL A 247 -15.14 -5.20 -13.33
C VAL A 247 -16.21 -4.50 -14.16
N GLU A 248 -17.24 -5.25 -14.52
CA GLU A 248 -18.44 -4.71 -15.13
C GLU A 248 -19.16 -3.88 -14.06
N TYR A 249 -19.69 -2.74 -14.48
CA TYR A 249 -20.72 -2.10 -13.70
C TYR A 249 -21.89 -3.08 -13.62
N LYS A 250 -22.18 -3.57 -12.41
CA LYS A 250 -23.28 -4.51 -12.21
C LYS A 250 -24.58 -3.73 -12.35
N THR A 251 -25.45 -4.16 -13.26
CA THR A 251 -26.83 -3.70 -13.28
C THR A 251 -27.46 -4.01 -11.92
N LEU A 252 -28.12 -3.03 -11.31
CA LEU A 252 -28.90 -3.24 -10.08
C LEU A 252 -30.16 -4.05 -10.41
N ASP A 253 -29.99 -5.37 -10.57
CA ASP A 253 -31.09 -6.32 -10.68
C ASP A 253 -31.60 -6.75 -9.29
N VAL A 254 -32.74 -7.44 -9.27
CA VAL A 254 -33.41 -7.87 -8.02
C VAL A 254 -32.47 -8.73 -7.17
N MET A 255 -31.66 -9.60 -7.80
CA MET A 255 -30.72 -10.46 -7.08
C MET A 255 -29.55 -9.67 -6.48
N SER A 256 -29.01 -8.69 -7.19
CA SER A 256 -27.95 -7.80 -6.70
C SER A 256 -28.42 -6.98 -5.51
N LEU A 257 -29.64 -6.45 -5.55
CA LEU A 257 -30.25 -5.75 -4.42
C LEU A 257 -30.36 -6.63 -3.17
N LEU A 258 -30.75 -7.91 -3.33
CA LEU A 258 -30.84 -8.85 -2.21
C LEU A 258 -29.46 -9.19 -1.60
N SER A 259 -28.39 -9.14 -2.39
CA SER A 259 -27.02 -9.39 -1.92
C SER A 259 -26.38 -8.20 -1.19
N LEU A 260 -26.90 -6.97 -1.38
CA LEU A 260 -26.36 -5.78 -0.73
C LEU A 260 -26.66 -5.78 0.78
N PRO A 261 -25.73 -5.28 1.62
CA PRO A 261 -26.02 -4.93 3.01
C PRO A 261 -27.24 -4.02 3.13
N ASP A 262 -28.04 -4.18 4.18
CA ASP A 262 -29.34 -3.49 4.32
C ASP A 262 -29.25 -1.97 4.19
N HIS A 263 -28.16 -1.37 4.68
CA HIS A 263 -27.96 0.07 4.63
C HIS A 263 -27.76 0.58 3.19
N LEU A 264 -26.99 -0.15 2.38
CA LEU A 264 -26.75 0.10 0.96
C LEU A 264 -27.95 -0.27 0.11
N ARG A 265 -28.63 -1.38 0.43
CA ARG A 265 -29.84 -1.82 -0.27
C ARG A 265 -30.90 -0.72 -0.24
N LYS A 266 -31.16 -0.11 0.93
CA LYS A 266 -32.14 0.99 1.05
C LYS A 266 -31.79 2.18 0.14
N THR A 267 -30.52 2.60 0.13
CA THR A 267 -30.03 3.69 -0.72
C THR A 267 -30.17 3.34 -2.20
N ALA A 268 -29.76 2.14 -2.59
CA ALA A 268 -29.83 1.65 -3.96
C ALA A 268 -31.29 1.57 -4.46
N THR A 269 -32.21 1.06 -3.64
CA THR A 269 -33.65 0.98 -3.98
C THR A 269 -34.23 2.37 -4.22
N VAL A 270 -33.97 3.32 -3.32
CA VAL A 270 -34.46 4.71 -3.49
C VAL A 270 -33.91 5.34 -4.76
N LEU A 271 -32.64 5.10 -5.09
CA LEU A 271 -32.06 5.63 -6.32
C LEU A 271 -32.62 4.95 -7.58
N CYS A 272 -32.88 3.64 -7.54
CA CYS A 272 -33.55 2.94 -8.65
C CYS A 272 -34.92 3.55 -8.95
N ASP A 273 -35.68 3.92 -7.91
CA ASP A 273 -36.98 4.57 -8.06
C ASP A 273 -36.87 6.00 -8.62
N LEU A 274 -35.77 6.70 -8.34
CA LEU A 274 -35.54 8.07 -8.82
C LEU A 274 -34.88 8.11 -10.21
N GLY A 275 -34.21 7.03 -10.63
CA GLY A 275 -33.43 6.93 -11.86
C GLY A 275 -32.09 7.67 -11.79
N GLU A 276 -32.14 8.99 -11.64
CA GLU A 276 -30.97 9.87 -11.48
C GLU A 276 -31.25 10.89 -10.36
N ALA A 277 -30.39 10.97 -9.35
CA ALA A 277 -30.61 11.84 -8.19
C ALA A 277 -29.31 12.31 -7.52
N THR A 278 -29.41 13.42 -6.79
CA THR A 278 -28.36 13.93 -5.89
C THR A 278 -28.44 13.24 -4.52
N ALA A 279 -27.35 13.33 -3.74
CA ALA A 279 -27.35 12.84 -2.36
C ALA A 279 -28.39 13.52 -1.45
N GLU A 280 -28.83 14.74 -1.79
CA GLU A 280 -29.88 15.45 -1.07
C GLU A 280 -31.25 14.80 -1.31
N GLU A 281 -31.60 14.56 -2.58
CA GLU A 281 -32.88 13.95 -2.97
C GLU A 281 -33.01 12.51 -2.44
N VAL A 282 -31.90 11.76 -2.43
CA VAL A 282 -31.88 10.41 -1.84
C VAL A 282 -32.06 10.48 -0.32
N ALA A 283 -31.42 11.44 0.36
CA ALA A 283 -31.53 11.63 1.81
C ALA A 283 -32.95 11.99 2.26
N GLU A 284 -33.64 12.86 1.51
CA GLU A 284 -35.04 13.20 1.77
C GLU A 284 -35.95 11.97 1.71
N ARG A 285 -35.67 11.02 0.79
CA ARG A 285 -36.45 9.79 0.61
C ARG A 285 -36.09 8.69 1.62
N THR A 286 -34.82 8.54 1.96
CA THR A 286 -34.38 7.51 2.93
C THR A 286 -34.60 7.93 4.37
N GLY A 287 -34.74 9.23 4.64
CA GLY A 287 -34.81 9.81 5.98
C GLY A 287 -33.47 9.84 6.72
N ARG A 288 -32.34 9.68 6.00
CA ARG A 288 -30.99 9.73 6.57
C ARG A 288 -30.36 11.10 6.33
N ALA A 289 -29.29 11.42 7.05
CA ALA A 289 -28.52 12.64 6.81
C ALA A 289 -27.87 12.60 5.41
N ARG A 290 -27.86 13.74 4.71
CA ARG A 290 -27.23 13.90 3.38
C ARG A 290 -25.77 13.40 3.33
N ALA A 291 -24.97 13.66 4.35
CA ALA A 291 -23.60 13.18 4.41
C ALA A 291 -23.50 11.64 4.40
N VAL A 292 -24.44 10.97 5.08
CA VAL A 292 -24.53 9.50 5.14
C VAL A 292 -24.93 8.93 3.77
N GLU A 293 -25.97 9.48 3.13
CA GLU A 293 -26.35 9.03 1.78
C GLU A 293 -25.28 9.33 0.74
N SER A 294 -24.58 10.47 0.85
CA SER A 294 -23.44 10.74 -0.01
C SER A 294 -22.37 9.66 0.13
N SER A 295 -22.05 9.20 1.34
CA SER A 295 -21.08 8.11 1.55
C SER A 295 -21.57 6.80 0.94
N TYR A 296 -22.83 6.40 1.19
CA TYR A 296 -23.41 5.17 0.63
C TYR A 296 -23.55 5.20 -0.90
N LEU A 297 -23.89 6.33 -1.50
CA LEU A 297 -23.93 6.48 -2.95
C LEU A 297 -22.54 6.35 -3.57
N ASN A 298 -21.52 7.00 -2.99
CA ASN A 298 -20.14 6.81 -3.44
C ASN A 298 -19.66 5.36 -3.21
N GLN A 299 -20.14 4.67 -2.17
CA GLN A 299 -19.88 3.23 -1.99
C GLN A 299 -20.45 2.43 -3.16
N LEU A 300 -21.72 2.62 -3.48
CA LEU A 300 -22.39 1.92 -4.57
C LEU A 300 -21.76 2.24 -5.93
N VAL A 301 -21.24 3.46 -6.15
CA VAL A 301 -20.44 3.79 -7.34
C VAL A 301 -19.13 2.99 -7.36
N ARG A 302 -18.39 2.97 -6.26
CA ARG A 302 -17.13 2.20 -6.16
C ARG A 302 -17.34 0.72 -6.32
N MET A 303 -18.46 0.17 -5.83
CA MET A 303 -18.91 -1.22 -6.04
C MET A 303 -19.33 -1.50 -7.50
N GLY A 304 -19.42 -0.48 -8.34
CA GLY A 304 -19.81 -0.60 -9.75
C GLY A 304 -21.32 -0.68 -9.99
N TYR A 305 -22.17 -0.41 -8.98
CA TYR A 305 -23.63 -0.42 -9.18
C TYR A 305 -24.16 0.89 -9.76
N LEU A 306 -23.46 2.00 -9.49
CA LEU A 306 -23.88 3.34 -9.88
C LEU A 306 -22.81 4.07 -10.70
N LYS A 307 -23.24 5.05 -11.47
CA LYS A 307 -22.40 6.09 -12.08
C LYS A 307 -22.58 7.40 -11.32
N LYS A 308 -21.53 8.22 -11.38
CA LYS A 308 -21.52 9.58 -10.81
C LYS A 308 -21.13 10.56 -11.89
N GLU A 309 -21.95 11.60 -12.06
CA GLU A 309 -21.73 12.66 -13.05
C GLU A 309 -21.84 14.03 -12.38
N ARG A 310 -20.95 14.95 -12.75
CA ARG A 310 -20.97 16.32 -12.23
C ARG A 310 -21.59 17.26 -13.24
N ARG A 311 -22.84 17.69 -13.00
CA ARG A 311 -23.53 18.70 -13.81
C ARG A 311 -23.54 20.04 -13.09
N GLY A 312 -22.60 20.91 -13.49
CA GLY A 312 -22.39 22.22 -12.87
C GLY A 312 -21.92 22.11 -11.41
N ARG A 313 -22.70 22.65 -10.47
CA ARG A 313 -22.41 22.57 -9.02
C ARG A 313 -22.98 21.34 -8.33
N ARG A 314 -23.74 20.51 -9.04
CA ARG A 314 -24.42 19.33 -8.49
C ARG A 314 -23.70 18.05 -8.89
N VAL A 315 -23.73 17.06 -8.01
CA VAL A 315 -23.25 15.70 -8.24
C VAL A 315 -24.48 14.80 -8.32
N LEU A 316 -24.68 14.17 -9.46
CA LEU A 316 -25.78 13.27 -9.75
C LEU A 316 -25.27 11.83 -9.74
N PHE A 317 -26.08 10.93 -9.21
CA PHE A 317 -25.87 9.50 -9.20
C PHE A 317 -26.96 8.85 -10.04
N SER A 318 -26.60 7.83 -10.82
CA SER A 318 -27.56 7.07 -11.63
C SER A 318 -27.20 5.59 -11.66
N VAL A 319 -28.21 4.74 -11.84
CA VAL A 319 -28.00 3.30 -11.97
C VAL A 319 -27.28 3.01 -13.28
N VAL A 320 -26.34 2.06 -13.26
CA VAL A 320 -25.76 1.57 -14.51
C VAL A 320 -26.73 0.61 -15.18
N ILE A 321 -27.27 1.06 -16.32
CA ILE A 321 -28.07 0.27 -17.26
C ILE A 321 -27.12 -0.43 -18.22
#